data_AF-E9DH62-F1
#
_entry.id   AF-E9DH62-F1
#
_cell.length_a   1.000
_cell.length_b   1.000
_cell.length_c   1.000
_cell.angle_alpha   90.00
_cell.angle_beta   90.00
_cell.angle_gamma   90.00
#
_symmetry.space_group_name_H-M   'P 1'
#
loop_
_entity.id
_entity.type
_entity.pdbx_description
1 polymer ?
#
loop_
_entity_poly.entity_id
_entity_poly.type
_entity_poly.pdbx_seq_one_letter_code
_entity_poly.pdbx_strand_id
1 'polypeptide(L)'
;MYFRNAAEGSQPLLQIFTSYPTSAPALEISKEISNIQTSLYFLRTILCVVWLDFLQYPGLFPQQLLPRSLTMLAFNQIIKKQAIGKVVKDGVEYVLSVATEMSDWTRPEGVAEMIGKRADPIIQNSKTPLPPGAVEICVREPEHKNEASNDQRTHLTGITLFKNGDGTTLHFEKKENDKSK
;
A
#
# COMPACT_ATOMS: atom_id res chain seq x y z
N MET A 1 -51.51 -15.75 -35.71
CA MET A 1 -52.16 -16.34 -34.52
C MET A 1 -51.78 -17.80 -34.44
N TYR A 2 -50.91 -18.18 -33.52
CA TYR A 2 -50.80 -19.52 -32.95
C TYR A 2 -50.05 -19.38 -31.62
N PHE A 3 -50.79 -19.44 -30.50
CA PHE A 3 -50.23 -19.61 -29.17
C PHE A 3 -49.90 -21.10 -29.00
N ARG A 4 -48.65 -21.43 -28.64
CA ARG A 4 -48.28 -22.75 -28.13
C ARG A 4 -47.83 -22.61 -26.69
N ASN A 5 -48.48 -23.41 -25.84
CA ASN A 5 -48.33 -23.48 -24.40
C ASN A 5 -46.89 -23.88 -24.02
N ALA A 6 -46.29 -23.10 -23.12
CA ALA A 6 -45.07 -23.45 -22.40
C ALA A 6 -45.45 -24.24 -21.14
N ALA A 7 -45.67 -25.55 -21.27
CA ALA A 7 -45.96 -26.42 -20.13
C ALA A 7 -45.58 -27.89 -20.37
N GLU A 8 -44.44 -28.16 -21.02
CA GLU A 8 -43.90 -29.52 -21.14
C GLU A 8 -42.37 -29.47 -20.99
N GLY A 9 -41.88 -29.52 -19.75
CA GLY A 9 -40.44 -29.47 -19.48
C GLY A 9 -39.98 -29.89 -18.09
N SER A 10 -40.86 -30.48 -17.27
CA SER A 10 -40.55 -30.76 -15.85
C SER A 10 -41.06 -32.12 -15.36
N GLN A 11 -40.92 -33.17 -16.18
CA GLN A 11 -41.34 -34.53 -15.83
C GLN A 11 -40.35 -35.66 -16.19
N PRO A 12 -39.02 -35.53 -15.97
CA PRO A 12 -38.22 -36.76 -15.80
C PRO A 12 -37.46 -36.85 -14.46
N LEU A 13 -37.46 -35.83 -13.60
CA LEU A 13 -36.66 -35.84 -12.37
C LEU A 13 -37.38 -36.38 -11.12
N LEU A 14 -38.70 -36.59 -11.16
CA LEU A 14 -39.47 -37.07 -10.00
C LEU A 14 -39.67 -38.59 -9.96
N GLN A 15 -39.29 -39.34 -11.00
CA GLN A 15 -39.43 -40.81 -11.02
C GLN A 15 -38.16 -41.57 -10.59
N ILE A 16 -37.05 -40.90 -10.27
CA ILE A 16 -35.81 -41.56 -9.83
C ILE A 16 -35.76 -41.74 -8.30
N PHE A 17 -36.65 -41.10 -7.52
CA PHE A 17 -36.57 -41.11 -6.06
C PHE A 17 -37.44 -42.14 -5.33
N THR A 18 -38.24 -42.96 -6.02
CA THR A 18 -39.19 -43.88 -5.35
C THR A 18 -38.72 -45.33 -5.21
N SER A 19 -37.49 -45.69 -5.61
CA SER A 19 -37.05 -47.09 -5.59
C SER A 19 -35.77 -47.40 -4.80
N TYR A 20 -35.28 -46.52 -3.94
CA TYR A 20 -34.13 -46.84 -3.08
C TYR A 20 -34.55 -47.31 -1.69
N PRO A 21 -34.13 -48.52 -1.25
CA PRO A 21 -34.34 -48.96 0.12
C PRO A 21 -33.56 -48.04 1.07
N THR A 22 -34.25 -47.58 2.12
CA THR A 22 -33.76 -46.65 3.14
C THR A 22 -32.66 -47.31 3.97
N SER A 23 -31.42 -47.30 3.46
CA SER A 23 -30.26 -47.69 4.24
C SER A 23 -29.87 -46.51 5.14
N ALA A 24 -29.47 -46.81 6.39
CA ALA A 24 -28.98 -45.81 7.35
C ALA A 24 -27.98 -44.78 6.76
N PRO A 25 -27.00 -45.17 5.92
CA PRO A 25 -26.07 -44.18 5.33
C PRO A 25 -26.75 -43.20 4.36
N ALA A 26 -27.81 -43.60 3.66
CA ALA A 26 -28.52 -42.69 2.75
C ALA A 26 -29.29 -41.60 3.52
N LEU A 27 -29.78 -41.92 4.72
CA LEU A 27 -30.47 -40.97 5.60
C LEU A 27 -29.51 -39.96 6.23
N GLU A 28 -28.28 -40.39 6.52
CA GLU A 28 -27.22 -39.54 7.08
C GLU A 28 -26.71 -38.52 6.05
N ILE A 29 -26.47 -38.96 4.80
CA ILE A 29 -26.10 -38.08 3.69
C ILE A 29 -27.21 -37.06 3.39
N SER A 30 -28.49 -37.47 3.45
CA SER A 30 -29.61 -36.56 3.24
C SER A 30 -29.69 -35.46 4.33
N LYS A 31 -29.38 -35.78 5.59
CA LYS A 31 -29.33 -34.79 6.68
C LYS A 31 -28.21 -33.78 6.49
N GLU A 32 -27.02 -34.23 6.06
CA GLU A 32 -25.90 -33.31 5.81
C GLU A 32 -26.19 -32.34 4.67
N ILE A 33 -26.76 -32.82 3.57
CA ILE A 33 -27.15 -31.97 2.43
C ILE A 33 -28.20 -30.93 2.86
N SER A 34 -29.19 -31.33 3.67
CA SER A 34 -30.20 -30.41 4.20
C SER A 34 -29.57 -29.31 5.08
N ASN A 35 -28.63 -29.68 5.97
CA ASN A 35 -27.95 -28.72 6.85
C ASN A 35 -27.12 -27.70 6.06
N ILE A 36 -26.40 -28.14 5.01
CA ILE A 36 -25.63 -27.24 4.14
C ILE A 36 -26.55 -26.27 3.42
N GLN A 37 -27.69 -26.75 2.89
CA GLN A 37 -28.67 -25.88 2.25
C GLN A 37 -29.24 -24.86 3.24
N THR A 38 -29.65 -25.28 4.44
CA THR A 38 -30.17 -24.35 5.46
C THR A 38 -29.14 -23.29 5.86
N SER A 39 -27.86 -23.66 5.99
CA SER A 39 -26.76 -22.73 6.30
C SER A 39 -26.55 -21.69 5.19
N LEU A 40 -26.59 -22.12 3.92
CA LEU A 40 -26.49 -21.21 2.77
C LEU A 40 -27.66 -20.23 2.70
N TYR A 41 -28.89 -20.68 3.00
CA TYR A 41 -30.05 -19.79 3.09
C TYR A 41 -29.89 -18.77 4.23
N PHE A 42 -29.39 -19.19 5.39
CA PHE A 42 -29.17 -18.30 6.53
C PHE A 42 -28.11 -17.22 6.22
N LEU A 43 -26.99 -17.59 5.60
CA LEU A 43 -25.97 -16.63 5.17
C LEU A 43 -26.50 -15.62 4.14
N ARG A 44 -27.33 -16.08 3.20
CA ARG A 44 -27.97 -15.21 2.21
C ARG A 44 -28.94 -14.23 2.87
N THR A 45 -29.70 -14.65 3.88
CA THR A 45 -30.59 -13.76 4.63
C THR A 45 -29.81 -12.72 5.42
N ILE A 46 -28.70 -13.09 6.08
CA ILE A 46 -27.83 -12.12 6.78
C ILE A 46 -27.28 -11.08 5.81
N LEU A 47 -26.77 -11.51 4.66
CA LEU A 47 -26.26 -10.59 3.63
C LEU A 47 -27.33 -9.63 3.11
N CYS A 48 -28.57 -10.11 2.92
CA CYS A 48 -29.68 -9.25 2.51
C CYS A 48 -30.06 -8.23 3.58
N VAL A 49 -30.09 -8.60 4.86
CA VAL A 49 -30.41 -7.66 5.96
C VAL A 49 -29.32 -6.59 6.10
N VAL A 50 -28.04 -6.98 6.05
CA VAL A 50 -26.91 -6.02 6.08
C VAL A 50 -26.96 -5.06 4.90
N TRP A 51 -27.37 -5.53 3.72
CA TRP A 51 -27.47 -4.67 2.54
C TRP A 51 -28.69 -3.74 2.57
N LEU A 52 -29.81 -4.18 3.16
CA LEU A 52 -31.00 -3.34 3.37
C LEU A 52 -30.76 -2.23 4.42
N ASP A 53 -30.03 -2.52 5.49
CA ASP A 53 -29.65 -1.50 6.48
C ASP A 53 -28.72 -0.44 5.87
N PHE A 54 -27.87 -0.82 4.92
CA PHE A 54 -26.99 0.11 4.19
C PHE A 54 -27.75 1.04 3.23
N LEU A 55 -28.89 0.61 2.70
CA LEU A 55 -29.72 1.42 1.80
C LEU A 55 -30.74 2.30 2.53
N GLN A 56 -31.12 1.94 3.76
CA GLN A 56 -32.21 2.63 4.47
C GLN A 56 -31.73 3.78 5.39
N TYR A 57 -30.44 3.88 5.71
CA TYR A 57 -29.87 4.96 6.53
C TYR A 57 -28.56 5.55 5.98
N PRO A 58 -28.58 6.35 4.89
CA PRO A 58 -27.38 6.99 4.35
C PRO A 58 -26.79 8.12 5.24
N GLY A 59 -27.27 8.32 6.48
CA GLY A 59 -26.97 9.51 7.28
C GLY A 59 -26.72 9.31 8.78
N LEU A 60 -26.56 8.08 9.26
CA LEU A 60 -26.38 7.79 10.71
C LEU A 60 -25.00 7.24 11.08
N PHE A 61 -24.02 7.41 10.18
CA PHE A 61 -22.62 7.42 10.58
C PHE A 61 -22.20 8.87 10.79
N PRO A 62 -21.56 9.22 11.93
CA PRO A 62 -20.92 10.52 12.04
C PRO A 62 -19.99 10.65 10.85
N GLN A 63 -20.07 11.77 10.14
CA GLN A 63 -19.07 12.11 9.14
C GLN A 63 -17.71 12.04 9.82
N GLN A 64 -17.04 10.90 9.66
CA GLN A 64 -15.59 10.87 9.72
C GLN A 64 -15.20 11.93 8.71
N LEU A 65 -14.65 13.02 9.26
CA LEU A 65 -14.00 14.09 8.52
C LEU A 65 -13.37 13.45 7.29
N LEU A 66 -13.94 13.74 6.12
CA LEU A 66 -13.35 13.39 4.84
C LEU A 66 -11.86 13.70 4.98
N PRO A 67 -10.94 12.75 4.71
CA PRO A 67 -9.53 13.08 4.74
C PRO A 67 -9.37 14.27 3.82
N ARG A 68 -9.04 15.38 4.46
CA ARG A 68 -8.75 16.69 3.91
C ARG A 68 -8.12 16.46 2.56
N SER A 69 -8.82 16.85 1.50
CA SER A 69 -8.40 16.86 0.11
C SER A 69 -6.88 16.65 0.02
N LEU A 70 -6.49 15.41 -0.27
CA LEU A 70 -5.15 15.10 -0.75
C LEU A 70 -5.01 15.82 -2.11
N THR A 71 -4.77 17.13 -2.06
CA THR A 71 -3.66 17.68 -2.84
C THR A 71 -2.42 17.04 -2.23
N MET A 72 -2.27 15.74 -2.49
CA MET A 72 -1.00 15.06 -2.41
C MET A 72 -0.16 15.83 -3.41
N LEU A 73 0.52 16.88 -2.95
CA LEU A 73 1.64 17.45 -3.67
C LEU A 73 2.42 16.22 -4.12
N ALA A 74 2.43 15.97 -5.42
CA ALA A 74 2.94 14.74 -5.99
C ALA A 74 4.45 14.73 -5.73
N PHE A 75 4.83 14.32 -4.53
CA PHE A 75 6.17 13.92 -4.22
C PHE A 75 6.34 12.66 -5.03
N ASN A 76 6.98 12.84 -6.17
CA ASN A 76 7.76 11.86 -6.89
C ASN A 76 8.09 10.66 -5.99
N GLN A 77 7.25 9.62 -6.09
CA GLN A 77 7.13 8.57 -5.08
C GLN A 77 8.32 7.62 -5.22
N ILE A 78 8.97 7.29 -4.11
CA ILE A 78 10.01 6.25 -4.10
C ILE A 78 9.31 4.88 -4.20
N ILE A 79 9.52 4.21 -5.33
CA ILE A 79 8.97 2.87 -5.62
C ILE A 79 9.96 1.81 -5.14
N LYS A 80 11.26 1.99 -5.42
CA LYS A 80 12.34 1.12 -4.93
C LYS A 80 13.52 1.93 -4.42
N LYS A 81 14.19 1.36 -3.42
CA LYS A 81 15.39 1.90 -2.80
C LYS A 81 16.34 0.76 -2.41
N GLN A 82 17.62 1.08 -2.33
CA GLN A 82 18.67 0.18 -1.91
C GLN A 82 19.25 0.67 -0.59
N ALA A 83 19.30 -0.19 0.42
CA ALA A 83 20.03 0.10 1.65
C ALA A 83 21.54 0.05 1.36
N ILE A 84 22.24 1.14 1.67
CA ILE A 84 23.69 1.27 1.42
C ILE A 84 24.47 1.02 2.71
N GLY A 85 23.94 1.45 3.84
CA GLY A 85 24.64 1.30 5.11
C GLY A 85 23.95 2.05 6.24
N LYS A 86 24.75 2.56 7.17
CA LYS A 86 24.30 3.32 8.34
C LYS A 86 25.06 4.63 8.39
N VAL A 87 24.39 5.68 8.84
CA VAL A 87 24.96 7.01 9.06
C VAL A 87 24.68 7.44 10.49
N VAL A 88 25.69 7.99 11.17
CA VAL A 88 25.54 8.54 12.52
C VAL A 88 25.47 10.05 12.43
N LYS A 89 24.34 10.62 12.84
CA LYS A 89 24.14 12.07 12.90
C LYS A 89 23.64 12.48 14.27
N ASP A 90 24.33 13.45 14.87
CA ASP A 90 24.01 13.99 16.20
C ASP A 90 23.92 12.88 17.27
N GLY A 91 24.77 11.86 17.15
CA GLY A 91 24.82 10.70 18.07
C GLY A 91 23.75 9.64 17.83
N VAL A 92 22.88 9.80 16.83
CA VAL A 92 21.82 8.84 16.47
C VAL A 92 22.19 8.13 15.17
N GLU A 93 22.00 6.81 15.14
CA GLU A 93 22.22 5.98 13.96
C GLU A 93 20.95 5.89 13.11
N TYR A 94 21.10 6.12 11.81
CA TYR A 94 20.04 6.00 10.81
C TYR A 94 20.44 5.02 9.73
N VAL A 95 19.47 4.32 9.15
CA VAL A 95 19.70 3.57 7.91
C VAL A 95 19.91 4.56 6.77
N LEU A 96 20.98 4.40 6.01
CA LEU A 96 21.21 5.15 4.79
C LEU A 96 20.78 4.30 3.60
N SER A 97 19.83 4.81 2.83
CA SER A 97 19.39 4.19 1.58
C SER A 97 19.39 5.20 0.44
N VAL A 98 19.27 4.70 -0.78
CA VAL A 98 19.22 5.52 -1.99
C VAL A 98 18.09 5.02 -2.88
N ALA A 99 17.27 5.93 -3.39
CA ALA A 99 16.22 5.61 -4.33
C ALA A 99 16.82 5.06 -5.65
N THR A 100 16.33 3.91 -6.08
CA THR A 100 16.69 3.24 -7.34
C THR A 100 15.55 3.29 -8.35
N GLU A 101 14.32 3.51 -7.90
CA GLU A 101 13.16 3.69 -8.76
C GLU A 101 12.19 4.67 -8.13
N MET A 102 11.77 5.64 -8.94
CA MET A 102 10.75 6.60 -8.65
C MET A 102 9.71 6.63 -9.76
N SER A 103 8.61 7.36 -9.56
CA SER A 103 7.54 7.49 -10.54
C SER A 103 7.99 7.99 -11.93
N ASP A 104 9.09 8.75 -11.99
CA ASP A 104 9.57 9.44 -13.18
C ASP A 104 10.95 8.96 -13.66
N TRP A 105 11.71 8.23 -12.84
CA TRP A 105 13.02 7.74 -13.23
C TRP A 105 13.45 6.45 -12.52
N THR A 106 14.39 5.74 -13.16
CA THR A 106 15.09 4.59 -12.60
C THR A 106 16.59 4.85 -12.56
N ARG A 107 17.29 4.20 -11.63
CA ARG A 107 18.73 4.30 -11.44
C ARG A 107 19.32 2.91 -11.17
N PRO A 108 20.43 2.53 -11.83
CA PRO A 108 21.14 1.30 -11.53
C PRO A 108 21.69 1.26 -10.10
N GLU A 109 21.69 0.07 -9.48
CA GLU A 109 22.17 -0.15 -8.10
C GLU A 109 23.63 0.31 -7.89
N GLY A 110 24.53 0.07 -8.86
CA GLY A 110 25.92 0.54 -8.75
C GLY A 110 26.03 2.08 -8.64
N VAL A 111 25.13 2.81 -9.30
CA VAL A 111 25.07 4.28 -9.18
C VAL A 111 24.49 4.68 -7.82
N ALA A 112 23.49 3.93 -7.32
CA ALA A 112 22.94 4.16 -5.99
C ALA A 112 24.00 3.94 -4.89
N GLU A 113 24.83 2.92 -5.00
CA GLU A 113 25.95 2.67 -4.08
C GLU A 113 26.97 3.83 -4.09
N MET A 114 27.36 4.31 -5.27
CA MET A 114 28.24 5.47 -5.40
C MET A 114 27.65 6.75 -4.80
N ILE A 115 26.33 6.94 -4.92
CA ILE A 115 25.64 8.09 -4.31
C ILE A 115 25.63 7.94 -2.79
N GLY A 116 25.30 6.77 -2.25
CA GLY A 116 25.26 6.56 -0.81
C GLY A 116 26.63 6.78 -0.15
N LYS A 117 27.72 6.30 -0.78
CA LYS A 117 29.10 6.56 -0.32
C LYS A 117 29.44 8.05 -0.24
N ARG A 118 28.94 8.86 -1.18
CA ARG A 118 29.14 10.32 -1.18
C ARG A 118 28.19 11.05 -0.23
N ALA A 119 26.98 10.50 -0.02
CA ALA A 119 25.95 11.09 0.82
C ALA A 119 26.30 11.02 2.30
N ASP A 120 26.93 9.94 2.75
CA ASP A 120 27.29 9.72 4.16
C ASP A 120 28.02 10.93 4.79
N PRO A 121 29.19 11.37 4.28
CA PRO A 121 29.88 12.52 4.85
C PRO A 121 29.10 13.84 4.70
N ILE A 122 28.23 13.97 3.69
CA ILE A 122 27.40 15.18 3.51
C ILE A 122 26.34 15.25 4.62
N ILE A 123 25.64 14.14 4.88
CA ILE A 123 24.60 14.05 5.90
C ILE A 123 25.20 14.28 7.29
N GLN A 124 26.32 13.62 7.61
CA GLN A 124 26.98 13.77 8.91
C GLN A 124 27.38 15.23 9.20
N ASN A 125 27.92 15.92 8.18
CA ASN A 125 28.42 17.29 8.33
C ASN A 125 27.35 18.38 8.13
N SER A 126 26.15 17.99 7.69
CA SER A 126 25.06 18.93 7.43
C SER A 126 24.51 19.50 8.73
N LYS A 127 24.14 20.79 8.71
CA LYS A 127 23.46 21.46 9.83
C LYS A 127 21.96 21.16 9.90
N THR A 128 21.41 20.50 8.87
CA THR A 128 19.99 20.19 8.79
C THR A 128 19.59 19.26 9.93
N PRO A 129 18.67 19.68 10.82
CA PRO A 129 18.21 18.81 11.90
C PRO A 129 17.35 17.69 11.33
N LEU A 130 17.48 16.48 11.89
CA LEU A 130 16.61 15.37 11.55
C LEU A 130 15.37 15.38 12.45
N PRO A 131 14.16 15.13 11.91
CA PRO A 131 12.95 15.08 12.70
C PRO A 131 12.99 13.91 13.68
N PRO A 132 12.44 14.09 14.90
CA PRO A 132 12.46 13.06 15.92
C PRO A 132 11.66 11.82 15.49
N GLY A 133 12.21 10.64 15.73
CA GLY A 133 11.57 9.36 15.35
C GLY A 133 11.83 8.90 13.93
N ALA A 134 12.60 9.67 13.13
CA ALA A 134 13.13 9.19 11.86
C ALA A 134 14.02 7.96 12.11
N VAL A 135 13.93 6.97 11.23
CA VAL A 135 14.72 5.72 11.30
C VAL A 135 15.63 5.54 10.11
N GLU A 136 15.36 6.24 9.02
CA GLU A 136 16.06 6.08 7.76
C GLU A 136 16.14 7.41 7.01
N ILE A 137 17.24 7.59 6.29
CA ILE A 137 17.46 8.69 5.36
C ILE A 137 17.63 8.07 3.98
N CYS A 138 16.65 8.27 3.11
CA CYS A 138 16.67 7.80 1.73
C CYS A 138 17.07 8.94 0.80
N VAL A 139 18.26 8.87 0.21
CA VAL A 139 18.71 9.86 -0.79
C VAL A 139 17.88 9.73 -2.05
N ARG A 140 17.23 10.82 -2.44
CA ARG A 140 16.41 10.90 -3.65
C ARG A 140 17.25 11.40 -4.82
N GLU A 141 17.73 12.63 -4.68
CA GLU A 141 18.57 13.29 -5.68
C GLU A 141 19.98 13.42 -5.12
N PRO A 142 21.01 13.14 -5.95
CA PRO A 142 22.39 13.40 -5.58
C PRO A 142 22.64 14.91 -5.48
N GLU A 143 23.89 15.29 -5.29
CA GLU A 143 24.30 16.69 -5.14
C GLU A 143 23.90 17.53 -6.36
N HIS A 144 23.10 18.57 -6.13
CA HIS A 144 22.68 19.53 -7.16
C HIS A 144 22.57 20.94 -6.57
N LYS A 145 22.42 21.92 -7.45
CA LYS A 145 22.09 23.30 -7.09
C LYS A 145 20.60 23.50 -7.31
N ASN A 146 19.97 24.34 -6.49
CA ASN A 146 18.60 24.76 -6.76
C ASN A 146 18.60 25.74 -7.93
N GLU A 147 18.25 25.27 -9.12
CA GLU A 147 18.16 26.13 -10.31
C GLU A 147 17.08 27.22 -10.15
N ALA A 148 16.06 26.95 -9.33
CA ALA A 148 14.93 27.85 -9.09
C ALA A 148 15.11 28.80 -7.90
N SER A 149 16.24 28.75 -7.18
CA SER A 149 16.45 29.59 -5.99
C SER A 149 17.78 30.35 -6.08
N ASN A 150 17.86 31.52 -5.45
CA ASN A 150 19.13 32.23 -5.29
C ASN A 150 20.13 31.50 -4.38
N ASP A 151 19.75 30.40 -3.74
CA ASP A 151 20.68 29.55 -2.99
C ASP A 151 21.51 28.68 -3.96
N GLN A 152 22.71 29.16 -4.26
CA GLN A 152 23.67 28.44 -5.11
C GLN A 152 24.40 27.30 -4.40
N ARG A 153 24.12 27.06 -3.11
CA ARG A 153 24.77 26.00 -2.36
C ARG A 153 24.39 24.65 -2.96
N THR A 154 25.42 23.83 -3.16
CA THR A 154 25.22 22.44 -3.57
C THR A 154 24.64 21.68 -2.39
N HIS A 155 23.58 20.92 -2.61
CA HIS A 155 22.93 20.14 -1.56
C HIS A 155 22.46 18.80 -2.13
N LEU A 156 22.22 17.87 -1.22
CA LEU A 156 21.64 16.57 -1.50
C LEU A 156 20.18 16.58 -1.02
N THR A 157 19.25 16.06 -1.80
CA THR A 157 17.84 15.94 -1.39
C THR A 157 17.57 14.51 -0.94
N GLY A 158 17.16 14.36 0.32
CA GLY A 158 16.78 13.08 0.91
C GLY A 158 15.37 13.11 1.48
N ILE A 159 14.81 11.93 1.71
CA ILE A 159 13.57 11.73 2.45
C ILE A 159 13.92 11.06 3.77
N THR A 160 13.57 11.70 4.88
CA THR A 160 13.61 11.08 6.20
C THR A 160 12.36 10.25 6.38
N LEU A 161 12.53 8.95 6.64
CA LEU A 161 11.44 7.99 6.76
C LEU A 161 11.24 7.59 8.22
N PHE A 162 9.97 7.48 8.61
CA PHE A 162 9.53 7.06 9.93
C PHE A 162 9.09 5.59 9.92
N LYS A 163 8.95 4.98 11.10
CA LYS A 163 8.55 3.57 11.22
C LYS A 163 7.18 3.24 10.61
N ASN A 164 6.29 4.23 10.54
CA ASN A 164 4.96 4.09 9.95
C ASN A 164 4.96 4.22 8.41
N GLY A 165 6.12 4.45 7.79
CA GLY A 165 6.24 4.64 6.34
C GLY A 165 6.06 6.08 5.87
N ASP A 166 5.69 7.01 6.75
CA ASP A 166 5.65 8.43 6.41
C ASP A 166 7.06 8.97 6.13
N GLY A 167 7.14 10.06 5.39
CA GLY A 167 8.41 10.69 5.06
C GLY A 167 8.36 12.21 4.97
N THR A 168 9.49 12.85 5.26
CA THR A 168 9.68 14.29 5.07
C THR A 168 10.92 14.55 4.24
N THR A 169 10.78 15.34 3.18
CA THR A 169 11.90 15.77 2.33
C THR A 169 12.78 16.76 3.10
N LEU A 170 14.09 16.51 3.10
CA LEU A 170 15.11 17.37 3.67
C LEU A 170 16.22 17.63 2.64
N HIS A 171 16.80 18.82 2.72
CA HIS A 171 17.97 19.19 1.93
C HIS A 171 19.20 19.21 2.86
N PHE A 172 20.23 18.48 2.47
CA PHE A 172 21.50 18.38 3.20
C PHE A 172 22.56 19.19 2.47
N GLU A 173 22.97 20.31 3.07
CA GLU A 173 23.98 21.21 2.54
C GLU A 173 25.33 20.51 2.38
N LYS A 174 25.95 20.61 1.21
CA LYS A 174 27.35 20.25 1.00
C LYS A 174 28.22 21.47 1.29
N LYS A 175 29.18 21.35 2.21
CA LYS A 175 30.19 22.41 2.40
C LYS A 175 31.08 22.47 1.16
N GLU A 176 31.34 23.68 0.66
CA GLU A 176 32.19 23.92 -0.53
C GLU A 176 33.68 23.62 -0.34
N ASN A 177 34.10 23.07 0.81
CA ASN A 177 35.52 22.95 1.15
C ASN A 177 36.22 21.66 0.72
N ASP A 178 35.53 20.69 0.10
CA ASP A 178 36.21 19.52 -0.48
C ASP A 178 36.48 19.72 -1.97
N LYS A 179 37.43 20.60 -2.27
CA LYS A 179 38.32 20.34 -3.41
C LYS A 179 39.23 19.20 -2.97
N SER A 180 38.79 17.96 -3.15
CA SER A 180 39.67 16.80 -3.08
C SER A 180 40.84 17.06 -4.05
N LYS A 181 41.99 17.38 -3.46
CA LYS A 181 43.28 17.50 -4.14
C LYS A 181 43.76 16.13 -4.59
#